data_AF-A0A2P5EIE7-F1
#
_entry.id   AF-A0A2P5EIE7-F1
#
_cell.length_a   1.000
_cell.length_b   1.000
_cell.length_c   1.000
_cell.angle_alpha   90.00
_cell.angle_beta   90.00
_cell.angle_gamma   90.00
#
_symmetry.space_group_name_H-M   'P 1'
#
loop_
_entity.id
_entity.type
_entity.pdbx_description
1 polymer ?
#
loop_
_entity_poly.entity_id
_entity_poly.type
_entity_poly.pdbx_seq_one_letter_code
_entity_poly.pdbx_strand_id
1 'polypeptide(L)'
;MMEEEEGPKRKKVVEAQVLDRVGEVISGIKKAKHVDQVICSLHSLAILLFPLDSSLLSGSIDERYRKQILSAKVPSSDERSEWWQAFYRGTGFPTMARVLLREVASNWLACFPISARRHVYDAFLVNGLMTEVVQTLVPCLQPTGTDGLDVQAVRSNTERLIILCLLENDGVVQMAREFGSSCQTGDSGDEHFKTTVSMVAQVVSSIPDKAQMGAPVSLSSHLFFRQITIQLLSLAEERNLNLVNGGAIFNKSEMDSTFLLVGEIFSRICRRGSADVLVNEIVRRVLRLMQSIFSSNDYSLVADLIGSNPASQFWLNMMLSIKDSYAVERMSEKFLHELATQRVSDVEAYWILWLLFCRSFAHQASFRSMFVDKFLFWKVFPVCCLRWILHFALLERPPDVNLIPKGHNNRNFLETLQHLLSVWSKREFVQSATTEQQICILFSLSY
;
A
#
# COMPACT_ATOMS: atom_id res chain seq x y z
N MET A 1 -18.76 6.19 -38.28
CA MET A 1 -19.55 6.95 -37.28
C MET A 1 -20.78 6.18 -36.79
N MET A 2 -20.73 4.84 -36.77
CA MET A 2 -21.83 3.96 -36.28
C MET A 2 -21.37 3.02 -35.15
N GLU A 3 -20.06 2.81 -34.95
CA GLU A 3 -19.52 1.89 -33.94
C GLU A 3 -19.45 2.48 -32.52
N GLU A 4 -19.45 3.82 -32.37
CA GLU A 4 -19.38 4.46 -31.04
C GLU A 4 -20.70 4.44 -30.25
N GLU A 5 -21.86 4.26 -30.91
CA GLU A 5 -23.17 4.23 -30.24
C GLU A 5 -23.61 2.83 -29.76
N GLU A 6 -23.03 1.73 -30.29
CA GLU A 6 -23.44 0.37 -29.92
C GLU A 6 -22.81 -0.10 -28.59
N GLY A 7 -21.57 0.32 -28.30
CA GLY A 7 -20.87 -0.03 -27.06
C GLY A 7 -21.62 0.35 -25.78
N PRO A 8 -22.12 1.59 -25.64
CA PRO A 8 -22.88 2.03 -24.46
C PRO A 8 -24.21 1.30 -24.30
N LYS A 9 -24.90 0.96 -25.41
CA LYS A 9 -26.17 0.23 -25.39
C LYS A 9 -25.96 -1.22 -24.97
N ARG A 10 -24.94 -1.89 -25.52
CA ARG A 10 -24.56 -3.27 -25.15
C ARG A 10 -24.18 -3.37 -23.67
N LYS A 11 -23.39 -2.42 -23.15
CA LYS A 11 -23.00 -2.38 -21.73
C LYS A 11 -24.22 -2.34 -20.79
N LYS A 12 -25.19 -1.47 -21.07
CA LYS A 12 -26.43 -1.37 -20.28
C LYS A 12 -27.26 -2.65 -20.30
N VAL A 13 -27.30 -3.34 -21.44
CA VAL A 13 -28.01 -4.63 -21.58
C VAL A 13 -27.37 -5.70 -20.71
N VAL A 14 -26.03 -5.80 -20.73
CA VAL A 14 -25.29 -6.77 -19.90
C VAL A 14 -25.46 -6.45 -18.41
N GLU A 15 -25.40 -5.18 -18.02
CA GLU A 15 -25.65 -4.77 -16.63
C GLU A 15 -27.05 -5.18 -16.13
N ALA A 16 -28.08 -5.02 -16.96
CA ALA A 16 -29.44 -5.46 -16.63
C ALA A 16 -29.53 -6.98 -16.47
N GLN A 17 -28.93 -7.75 -17.39
CA GLN A 17 -28.88 -9.21 -17.32
C GLN A 17 -28.15 -9.71 -16.06
N VAL A 18 -27.05 -9.05 -15.70
CA VAL A 18 -26.32 -9.35 -14.46
C VAL A 18 -27.21 -9.12 -13.24
N LEU A 19 -27.96 -8.02 -13.19
CA LEU A 19 -28.85 -7.72 -12.07
C LEU A 19 -30.01 -8.70 -11.95
N ASP A 20 -30.63 -9.05 -13.07
CA ASP A 20 -31.69 -10.08 -13.10
C ASP A 20 -31.14 -11.40 -12.57
N ARG A 21 -29.95 -11.80 -13.03
CA ARG A 21 -29.30 -13.03 -12.59
C ARG A 21 -28.93 -13.01 -11.10
N VAL A 22 -28.43 -11.89 -10.59
CA VAL A 22 -28.17 -11.69 -9.15
C VAL A 22 -29.49 -11.81 -8.37
N GLY A 23 -30.59 -11.24 -8.87
CA GLY A 23 -31.91 -11.36 -8.27
C GLY A 23 -32.42 -12.80 -8.20
N GLU A 24 -32.25 -13.58 -9.27
CA GLU A 24 -32.56 -15.01 -9.31
C GLU A 24 -31.78 -15.80 -8.26
N VAL A 25 -30.47 -15.57 -8.18
CA VAL A 25 -29.59 -16.25 -7.21
C VAL A 25 -29.99 -15.92 -5.78
N ILE A 26 -30.26 -14.64 -5.48
CA ILE A 26 -30.72 -14.21 -4.15
C ILE A 26 -32.07 -14.86 -3.81
N SER A 27 -33.00 -14.93 -4.78
CA SER A 27 -34.28 -15.64 -4.60
C SER A 27 -34.07 -17.12 -4.31
N GLY A 28 -33.13 -17.76 -5.01
CA GLY A 28 -32.74 -19.16 -4.80
C GLY A 28 -32.19 -19.41 -3.39
N ILE A 29 -31.28 -18.55 -2.92
CA ILE A 29 -30.71 -18.63 -1.56
C ILE A 29 -31.81 -18.47 -0.50
N LYS A 30 -32.71 -17.50 -0.67
CA LYS A 30 -33.80 -17.25 0.29
C LYS A 30 -34.82 -18.39 0.38
N LYS A 31 -35.03 -19.12 -0.71
CA LYS A 31 -35.95 -20.27 -0.76
C LYS A 31 -35.28 -21.60 -0.40
N ALA A 32 -33.94 -21.61 -0.23
CA ALA A 32 -33.19 -22.81 0.02
C ALA A 32 -33.57 -23.45 1.37
N LYS A 33 -33.69 -24.78 1.37
CA LYS A 33 -33.89 -25.59 2.58
C LYS A 33 -32.66 -26.43 2.92
N HIS A 34 -31.69 -26.51 2.00
CA HIS A 34 -30.49 -27.32 2.13
C HIS A 34 -29.28 -26.56 1.59
N VAL A 35 -28.10 -26.79 2.19
CA VAL A 35 -26.86 -26.09 1.82
C VAL A 35 -26.50 -26.28 0.35
N ASP A 36 -26.72 -27.48 -0.20
CA ASP A 36 -26.45 -27.77 -1.62
C ASP A 36 -27.25 -26.90 -2.58
N GLN A 37 -28.46 -26.46 -2.20
CA GLN A 37 -29.25 -25.55 -3.03
C GLN A 37 -28.62 -24.16 -3.06
N VAL A 38 -28.12 -23.69 -1.93
CA VAL A 38 -27.36 -22.43 -1.84
C VAL A 38 -26.10 -22.52 -2.69
N ILE A 39 -25.36 -23.63 -2.60
CA ILE A 39 -24.17 -23.88 -3.41
C ILE A 39 -24.50 -23.87 -4.90
N CYS A 40 -25.58 -24.54 -5.33
CA CYS A 40 -26.04 -24.51 -6.72
C CYS A 40 -26.44 -23.10 -7.17
N SER A 41 -27.15 -22.32 -6.35
CA SER A 41 -27.51 -20.94 -6.67
C SER A 41 -26.25 -20.08 -6.86
N LEU A 42 -25.29 -20.18 -5.94
CA LEU A 42 -24.01 -19.46 -6.07
C LEU A 42 -23.20 -19.90 -7.29
N HIS A 43 -23.10 -21.21 -7.53
CA HIS A 43 -22.43 -21.77 -8.70
C HIS A 43 -22.98 -21.22 -10.01
N SER A 44 -24.30 -21.07 -10.09
CA SER A 44 -25.00 -20.62 -11.29
C SER A 44 -24.69 -19.18 -11.71
N LEU A 45 -24.11 -18.38 -10.80
CA LEU A 45 -23.55 -17.06 -11.08
C LEU A 45 -22.02 -17.12 -11.16
N ALA A 46 -21.35 -17.89 -10.29
CA ALA A 46 -19.90 -18.02 -10.29
C ALA A 46 -19.34 -18.51 -11.63
N ILE A 47 -20.01 -19.47 -12.29
CA ILE A 47 -19.60 -19.99 -13.60
C ILE A 47 -19.67 -18.93 -14.72
N LEU A 48 -20.50 -17.89 -14.53
CA LEU A 48 -20.63 -16.77 -15.47
C LEU A 48 -19.52 -15.74 -15.31
N LEU A 49 -18.91 -15.67 -14.12
CA LEU A 49 -17.93 -14.65 -13.75
C LEU A 49 -16.49 -15.17 -13.73
N PHE A 50 -16.30 -16.47 -13.45
CA PHE A 50 -14.98 -17.06 -13.20
C PHE A 50 -14.72 -18.28 -14.11
N PRO A 51 -13.46 -18.57 -14.45
CA PRO A 51 -13.09 -19.80 -15.16
C PRO A 51 -13.14 -21.00 -14.19
N LEU A 52 -14.36 -21.40 -13.82
CA LEU A 52 -14.62 -22.41 -12.81
C LEU A 52 -14.76 -23.81 -13.43
N ASP A 53 -13.97 -24.76 -12.92
CA ASP A 53 -14.18 -26.19 -13.20
C ASP A 53 -15.22 -26.77 -12.23
N SER A 54 -16.43 -27.01 -12.76
CA SER A 54 -17.55 -27.62 -12.03
C SER A 54 -17.23 -29.01 -11.47
N SER A 55 -16.24 -29.73 -12.02
CA SER A 55 -15.84 -31.05 -11.52
C SER A 55 -15.28 -30.99 -10.10
N LEU A 56 -14.61 -29.90 -9.74
CA LEU A 56 -14.02 -29.67 -8.41
C LEU A 56 -15.08 -29.57 -7.29
N LEU A 57 -16.32 -29.25 -7.65
CA LEU A 57 -17.46 -29.16 -6.75
C LEU A 57 -18.26 -30.46 -6.69
N SER A 58 -18.20 -31.28 -7.73
CA SER A 58 -19.09 -32.43 -7.93
C SER A 58 -19.03 -33.46 -6.79
N GLY A 59 -17.85 -33.69 -6.22
CA GLY A 59 -17.64 -34.60 -5.08
C GLY A 59 -18.06 -34.03 -3.73
N SER A 60 -18.38 -32.75 -3.65
CA SER A 60 -18.76 -32.06 -2.40
C SER A 60 -20.27 -31.88 -2.22
N ILE A 61 -21.08 -32.35 -3.18
CA ILE A 61 -22.50 -32.04 -3.27
C ILE A 61 -23.27 -33.34 -3.51
N ASP A 62 -24.49 -33.42 -2.96
CA ASP A 62 -25.38 -34.57 -3.16
C ASP A 62 -25.62 -34.85 -4.66
N GLU A 63 -25.70 -36.13 -5.00
CA GLU A 63 -25.93 -36.66 -6.36
C GLU A 63 -27.08 -35.96 -7.09
N ARG A 64 -28.14 -35.61 -6.34
CA ARG A 64 -29.36 -34.97 -6.88
C ARG A 64 -29.07 -33.61 -7.52
N TYR A 65 -28.04 -32.91 -7.04
CA TYR A 65 -27.66 -31.58 -7.50
C TYR A 65 -26.44 -31.61 -8.44
N ARG A 66 -25.67 -32.69 -8.42
CA ARG A 66 -24.45 -32.86 -9.24
C ARG A 66 -24.72 -32.67 -10.74
N LYS A 67 -25.81 -33.24 -11.25
CA LYS A 67 -26.17 -33.10 -12.67
C LYS A 67 -26.36 -31.65 -13.08
N GLN A 68 -27.00 -30.84 -12.24
CA GLN A 68 -27.26 -29.42 -12.51
C GLN A 68 -25.95 -28.62 -12.65
N ILE A 69 -24.99 -28.88 -11.78
CA ILE A 69 -23.68 -28.21 -11.76
C ILE A 69 -22.83 -28.59 -12.96
N LEU A 70 -22.80 -29.88 -13.30
CA LEU A 70 -22.02 -30.38 -14.44
C LEU A 70 -22.64 -30.01 -15.79
N SER A 71 -23.96 -29.83 -15.88
CA SER A 71 -24.64 -29.42 -17.11
C SER A 71 -24.69 -27.91 -17.32
N ALA A 72 -24.15 -27.11 -16.40
CA ALA A 72 -24.21 -25.65 -16.49
C ALA A 72 -23.44 -25.14 -17.72
N LYS A 73 -24.06 -24.24 -18.48
CA LYS A 73 -23.43 -23.64 -19.66
C LYS A 73 -22.24 -22.79 -19.22
N VAL A 74 -21.06 -23.12 -19.73
CA VAL A 74 -19.85 -22.33 -19.56
C VAL A 74 -19.82 -21.23 -20.63
N PRO A 75 -19.76 -19.94 -20.28
CA PRO A 75 -19.63 -18.87 -21.26
C PRO A 75 -18.24 -18.86 -21.89
N SER A 76 -18.12 -18.21 -23.03
CA SER A 76 -16.82 -17.89 -23.64
C SER A 76 -16.00 -16.95 -22.75
N SER A 77 -14.70 -16.80 -23.03
CA SER A 77 -13.82 -15.91 -22.27
C SER A 77 -14.25 -14.45 -22.36
N ASP A 78 -14.69 -14.00 -23.54
CA ASP A 78 -15.08 -12.61 -23.78
C ASP A 78 -16.42 -12.30 -23.09
N GLU A 79 -17.41 -13.18 -23.22
CA GLU A 79 -18.68 -13.06 -22.48
C GLU A 79 -18.43 -13.01 -20.97
N ARG A 80 -17.57 -13.88 -20.44
CA ARG A 80 -17.21 -13.88 -19.01
C ARG A 80 -16.59 -12.56 -18.58
N SER A 81 -15.69 -11.99 -19.39
CA SER A 81 -15.04 -10.71 -19.12
C SER A 81 -16.06 -9.57 -19.09
N GLU A 82 -17.00 -9.53 -20.04
CA GLU A 82 -18.09 -8.55 -20.07
C GLU A 82 -18.99 -8.65 -18.82
N TRP A 83 -19.39 -9.87 -18.45
CA TRP A 83 -20.18 -10.13 -17.24
C TRP A 83 -19.43 -9.73 -15.97
N TRP A 84 -18.13 -10.05 -15.88
CA TRP A 84 -17.29 -9.69 -14.74
C TRP A 84 -17.21 -8.17 -14.57
N GLN A 85 -16.96 -7.43 -15.65
CA GLN A 85 -16.87 -5.96 -15.60
C GLN A 85 -18.21 -5.33 -15.20
N ALA A 86 -19.33 -5.79 -15.78
CA ALA A 86 -20.66 -5.30 -15.45
C ALA A 86 -21.04 -5.63 -13.99
N PHE A 87 -20.64 -6.78 -13.47
CA PHE A 87 -20.91 -7.19 -12.10
C PHE A 87 -20.14 -6.36 -11.06
N TYR A 88 -18.82 -6.21 -11.21
CA TYR A 88 -17.98 -5.52 -10.21
C TYR A 88 -18.01 -3.99 -10.32
N ARG A 89 -18.17 -3.43 -11.53
CA ARG A 89 -18.29 -1.97 -11.71
C ARG A 89 -19.74 -1.46 -11.63
N GLY A 90 -20.71 -2.37 -11.60
CA GLY A 90 -22.13 -2.07 -11.45
C GLY A 90 -22.66 -2.32 -10.05
N THR A 91 -23.99 -2.32 -9.91
CA THR A 91 -24.67 -2.58 -8.62
C THR A 91 -24.81 -4.07 -8.28
N GLY A 92 -24.38 -4.96 -9.18
CA GLY A 92 -24.44 -6.41 -9.00
C GLY A 92 -23.61 -6.89 -7.82
N PHE A 93 -22.33 -6.52 -7.78
CA PHE A 93 -21.43 -6.93 -6.70
C PHE A 93 -21.85 -6.40 -5.32
N PRO A 94 -22.11 -5.09 -5.11
CA PRO A 94 -22.55 -4.60 -3.80
C PRO A 94 -23.84 -5.28 -3.30
N THR A 95 -24.77 -5.58 -4.21
CA THR A 95 -26.02 -6.28 -3.88
C THR A 95 -25.75 -7.72 -3.45
N MET A 96 -24.98 -8.45 -4.24
CA MET A 96 -24.63 -9.85 -3.97
C MET A 96 -23.76 -9.98 -2.71
N ALA A 97 -22.76 -9.11 -2.56
CA ALA A 97 -21.85 -9.12 -1.42
C ALA A 97 -22.57 -8.89 -0.09
N ARG A 98 -23.63 -8.07 -0.05
CA ARG A 98 -24.48 -7.93 1.13
C ARG A 98 -25.11 -9.26 1.53
N VAL A 99 -25.63 -10.03 0.56
CA VAL A 99 -26.23 -11.35 0.81
C VAL A 99 -25.16 -12.37 1.20
N LEU A 100 -24.01 -12.39 0.53
CA LEU A 100 -22.89 -13.28 0.85
C LEU A 100 -22.37 -13.06 2.28
N LEU A 101 -22.16 -11.80 2.65
CA LEU A 101 -21.53 -11.45 3.93
C LEU A 101 -22.51 -11.49 5.09
N ARG A 102 -23.80 -11.21 4.88
CA ARG A 102 -24.79 -11.18 5.96
C ARG A 102 -25.63 -12.45 6.03
N GLU A 103 -26.27 -12.85 4.94
CA GLU A 103 -27.21 -13.98 4.94
C GLU A 103 -26.50 -15.33 4.81
N VAL A 104 -25.57 -15.47 3.86
CA VAL A 104 -24.86 -16.73 3.62
C VAL A 104 -23.86 -17.03 4.75
N ALA A 105 -23.07 -16.03 5.16
CA ALA A 105 -22.10 -16.18 6.23
C ALA A 105 -22.73 -16.63 7.56
N SER A 106 -23.89 -16.07 7.93
CA SER A 106 -24.56 -16.38 9.20
C SER A 106 -25.31 -17.70 9.18
N ASN A 107 -26.02 -18.02 8.08
CA ASN A 107 -26.97 -19.13 8.08
C ASN A 107 -26.45 -20.40 7.42
N TRP A 108 -25.49 -20.30 6.50
CA TRP A 108 -25.17 -21.40 5.58
C TRP A 108 -23.69 -21.78 5.57
N LEU A 109 -22.79 -20.80 5.74
CA LEU A 109 -21.37 -20.98 5.46
C LEU A 109 -20.70 -22.04 6.34
N ALA A 110 -21.17 -22.24 7.58
CA ALA A 110 -20.66 -23.30 8.46
C ALA A 110 -20.91 -24.71 7.90
N CYS A 111 -21.91 -24.87 7.03
CA CYS A 111 -22.25 -26.14 6.39
C CYS A 111 -21.56 -26.32 5.03
N PHE A 112 -20.79 -25.33 4.55
CA PHE A 112 -20.15 -25.43 3.24
C PHE A 112 -18.97 -26.40 3.30
N PRO A 113 -18.91 -27.39 2.39
CA PRO A 113 -17.67 -28.10 2.12
C PRO A 113 -16.55 -27.13 1.72
N ILE A 114 -15.31 -27.45 2.07
CA ILE A 114 -14.15 -26.58 1.81
C ILE A 114 -14.04 -26.23 0.32
N SER A 115 -14.26 -27.20 -0.58
CA SER A 115 -14.23 -26.96 -2.03
C SER A 115 -15.31 -25.97 -2.46
N ALA A 116 -16.56 -26.15 -2.00
CA ALA A 116 -17.66 -25.23 -2.30
C ALA A 116 -17.38 -23.82 -1.78
N ARG A 117 -16.91 -23.69 -0.54
CA ARG A 117 -16.53 -22.38 0.01
C ARG A 117 -15.48 -21.70 -0.86
N ARG A 118 -14.41 -22.41 -1.24
CA ARG A 118 -13.34 -21.83 -2.06
C ARG A 118 -13.84 -21.38 -3.43
N HIS A 119 -14.59 -22.21 -4.12
CA HIS A 119 -14.88 -22.01 -5.54
C HIS A 119 -16.16 -21.22 -5.84
N VAL A 120 -17.16 -21.24 -4.94
CA VAL A 120 -18.44 -20.54 -5.17
C VAL A 120 -18.80 -19.49 -4.13
N TYR A 121 -18.02 -19.37 -3.05
CA TYR A 121 -18.21 -18.30 -2.06
C TYR A 121 -17.01 -17.33 -2.08
N ASP A 122 -15.82 -17.82 -1.74
CA ASP A 122 -14.59 -17.01 -1.66
C ASP A 122 -14.21 -16.41 -3.01
N ALA A 123 -14.48 -17.11 -4.12
CA ALA A 123 -14.19 -16.66 -5.47
C ALA A 123 -14.77 -15.27 -5.79
N PHE A 124 -15.94 -14.92 -5.25
CA PHE A 124 -16.56 -13.60 -5.45
C PHE A 124 -15.77 -12.44 -4.82
N LEU A 125 -14.91 -12.74 -3.84
CA LEU A 125 -14.13 -11.74 -3.11
C LEU A 125 -12.66 -11.80 -3.55
N VAL A 126 -12.13 -13.00 -3.81
CA VAL A 126 -10.72 -13.22 -4.19
C VAL A 126 -10.46 -12.84 -5.64
N ASN A 127 -11.39 -13.13 -6.56
CA ASN A 127 -11.23 -12.85 -7.99
C ASN A 127 -11.96 -11.57 -8.42
N GLY A 128 -12.30 -10.70 -7.46
CA GLY A 128 -13.06 -9.48 -7.70
C GLY A 128 -12.20 -8.24 -7.88
N LEU A 129 -12.85 -7.10 -8.11
CA LEU A 129 -12.20 -5.79 -8.09
C LEU A 129 -11.86 -5.45 -6.63
N MET A 130 -10.58 -5.45 -6.28
CA MET A 130 -10.13 -5.46 -4.89
C MET A 130 -10.44 -4.14 -4.18
N THR A 131 -10.41 -3.02 -4.91
CA THR A 131 -10.87 -1.72 -4.40
C THR A 131 -12.34 -1.76 -3.94
N GLU A 132 -13.23 -2.43 -4.67
CA GLU A 132 -14.65 -2.59 -4.30
C GLU A 132 -14.83 -3.62 -3.17
N VAL A 133 -14.11 -4.73 -3.25
CA VAL A 133 -14.18 -5.80 -2.25
C VAL A 133 -13.75 -5.29 -0.88
N VAL A 134 -12.64 -4.55 -0.77
CA VAL A 134 -12.18 -4.05 0.54
C VAL A 134 -13.15 -3.04 1.14
N GLN A 135 -13.72 -2.16 0.31
CA GLN A 135 -14.73 -1.20 0.72
C GLN A 135 -16.02 -1.88 1.21
N THR A 136 -16.31 -3.08 0.71
CA THR A 136 -17.47 -3.89 1.13
C THR A 136 -17.19 -4.73 2.38
N LEU A 137 -15.98 -5.29 2.51
CA LEU A 137 -15.59 -6.14 3.64
C LEU A 137 -15.41 -5.34 4.92
N VAL A 138 -14.67 -4.23 4.87
CA VAL A 138 -14.25 -3.50 6.09
C VAL A 138 -15.42 -3.01 6.96
N PRO A 139 -16.55 -2.52 6.41
CA PRO A 139 -17.73 -2.18 7.21
C PRO A 139 -18.31 -3.38 7.99
N CYS A 140 -18.10 -4.62 7.50
CA CYS A 140 -18.59 -5.83 8.16
C CYS A 140 -17.72 -6.28 9.35
N LEU A 141 -16.57 -5.65 9.59
CA LEU A 141 -15.78 -5.86 10.83
C LEU A 141 -16.48 -5.26 12.06
N GLN A 142 -17.19 -4.15 11.87
CA GLN A 142 -17.95 -3.48 12.93
C GLN A 142 -19.40 -3.31 12.48
N PRO A 143 -20.16 -4.41 12.31
CA PRO A 143 -21.50 -4.34 11.79
C PRO A 143 -22.40 -3.55 12.73
N THR A 144 -22.95 -2.45 12.21
CA THR A 144 -24.01 -1.69 12.86
C THR A 144 -25.34 -2.39 12.61
N GLY A 145 -25.93 -2.96 13.66
CA GLY A 145 -27.28 -3.54 13.62
C GLY A 145 -27.44 -4.81 14.45
N THR A 146 -28.55 -4.90 15.16
CA THR A 146 -29.01 -6.06 15.93
C THR A 146 -30.11 -6.81 15.17
N ASP A 147 -29.90 -7.11 13.88
CA ASP A 147 -30.94 -7.69 13.00
C ASP A 147 -31.10 -9.22 13.17
N GLY A 148 -30.89 -9.76 14.38
CA GLY A 148 -31.04 -11.20 14.68
C GLY A 148 -30.07 -12.14 13.95
N LEU A 149 -29.15 -11.61 13.15
CA LEU A 149 -28.10 -12.35 12.46
C LEU A 149 -26.96 -12.72 13.43
N ASP A 150 -26.29 -13.84 13.18
CA ASP A 150 -25.05 -14.18 13.88
C ASP A 150 -23.93 -13.21 13.49
N VAL A 151 -23.88 -12.09 14.22
CA VAL A 151 -22.88 -11.03 14.08
C VAL A 151 -21.46 -11.58 14.21
N GLN A 152 -21.26 -12.62 15.02
CA GLN A 152 -19.94 -13.22 15.23
C GLN A 152 -19.51 -14.03 14.02
N ALA A 153 -20.42 -14.81 13.42
CA ALA A 153 -20.15 -15.52 12.17
C ALA A 153 -19.81 -14.56 11.03
N VAL A 154 -20.57 -13.46 10.88
CA VAL A 154 -20.30 -12.41 9.89
C VAL A 154 -18.90 -11.84 10.09
N ARG A 155 -18.60 -11.35 11.31
CA ARG A 155 -17.32 -10.71 11.62
C ARG A 155 -16.13 -11.67 11.43
N SER A 156 -16.21 -12.89 11.97
CA SER A 156 -15.13 -13.88 11.88
C SER A 156 -14.89 -14.30 10.43
N ASN A 157 -15.95 -14.41 9.62
CA ASN A 157 -15.80 -14.66 8.19
C ASN A 157 -15.21 -13.45 7.45
N THR A 158 -15.59 -12.23 7.81
CA THR A 158 -14.97 -11.01 7.26
C THR A 158 -13.47 -10.95 7.58
N GLU A 159 -13.06 -11.24 8.81
CA GLU A 159 -11.65 -11.31 9.20
C GLU A 159 -10.89 -12.34 8.35
N ARG A 160 -11.45 -13.54 8.18
CA ARG A 160 -10.89 -14.57 7.30
C ARG A 160 -10.77 -14.10 5.85
N LEU A 161 -11.80 -13.44 5.31
CA LEU A 161 -11.79 -12.94 3.93
C LEU A 161 -10.78 -11.81 3.73
N ILE A 162 -10.60 -10.94 4.71
CA ILE A 162 -9.57 -9.89 4.66
C ILE A 162 -8.17 -10.51 4.60
N ILE A 163 -7.89 -11.52 5.42
CA ILE A 163 -6.61 -12.24 5.38
C ILE A 163 -6.43 -12.90 4.01
N LEU A 164 -7.44 -13.64 3.55
CA LEU A 164 -7.41 -14.33 2.27
C LEU A 164 -7.17 -13.36 1.11
N CYS A 165 -7.97 -12.30 0.99
CA CYS A 165 -7.88 -11.38 -0.14
C CYS A 165 -6.65 -10.46 -0.05
N LEU A 166 -6.38 -9.84 1.10
CA LEU A 166 -5.32 -8.83 1.21
C LEU A 166 -3.95 -9.43 1.50
N LEU A 167 -3.85 -10.42 2.39
CA LEU A 167 -2.55 -10.91 2.88
C LEU A 167 -2.05 -12.12 2.09
N GLU A 168 -2.95 -13.04 1.72
CA GLU A 168 -2.60 -14.30 1.04
C GLU A 168 -2.69 -14.19 -0.50
N ASN A 169 -3.49 -13.28 -1.04
CA ASN A 169 -3.69 -13.10 -2.49
C ASN A 169 -3.23 -11.72 -2.99
N ASP A 170 -2.28 -11.09 -2.30
CA ASP A 170 -1.66 -9.83 -2.70
C ASP A 170 -2.65 -8.68 -3.01
N GLY A 171 -3.74 -8.57 -2.23
CA GLY A 171 -4.82 -7.64 -2.56
C GLY A 171 -4.37 -6.18 -2.67
N VAL A 172 -3.44 -5.69 -1.83
CA VAL A 172 -2.94 -4.30 -2.00
C VAL A 172 -2.15 -4.10 -3.28
N VAL A 173 -1.51 -5.16 -3.81
CA VAL A 173 -0.86 -5.15 -5.12
C VAL A 173 -1.90 -5.07 -6.22
N GLN A 174 -2.99 -5.84 -6.11
CA GLN A 174 -4.10 -5.80 -7.07
C GLN A 174 -4.73 -4.40 -7.12
N MET A 175 -5.03 -3.80 -5.96
CA MET A 175 -5.56 -2.43 -5.90
C MET A 175 -4.64 -1.40 -6.56
N ALA A 176 -3.34 -1.49 -6.32
CA ALA A 176 -2.37 -0.61 -6.95
C ALA A 176 -2.34 -0.79 -8.48
N ARG A 177 -2.46 -2.02 -8.99
CA ARG A 177 -2.58 -2.30 -10.43
C ARG A 177 -3.89 -1.77 -11.02
N GLU A 178 -5.00 -1.84 -10.28
CA GLU A 178 -6.29 -1.26 -10.70
C GLU A 178 -6.18 0.24 -10.95
N PHE A 179 -5.58 0.98 -10.01
CA PHE A 179 -5.33 2.43 -10.17
C PHE A 179 -4.26 2.76 -11.22
N GLY A 180 -3.24 1.91 -11.38
CA GLY A 180 -2.22 2.09 -12.42
C GLY A 180 -2.76 1.91 -13.84
N SER A 181 -3.81 1.10 -14.02
CA SER A 181 -4.39 0.80 -15.34
C SER A 181 -5.38 1.87 -15.83
N SER A 182 -5.95 2.67 -14.92
CA SER A 182 -6.96 3.68 -15.24
C SER A 182 -6.42 4.98 -15.86
N CYS A 183 -5.10 5.19 -15.90
CA CYS A 183 -4.49 6.45 -16.33
C CYS A 183 -4.26 6.57 -17.85
N GLN A 184 -4.71 5.62 -18.67
CA GLN A 184 -4.60 5.74 -20.13
C GLN A 184 -5.70 6.64 -20.76
N THR A 185 -6.64 7.16 -19.97
CA THR A 185 -7.73 8.03 -20.45
C THR A 185 -7.59 9.43 -19.85
N GLY A 186 -7.33 10.43 -20.71
CA GLY A 186 -6.83 11.76 -20.35
C GLY A 186 -7.69 12.63 -19.42
N ASP A 187 -6.97 13.34 -18.55
CA ASP A 187 -7.03 14.80 -18.30
C ASP A 187 -8.32 15.48 -17.78
N SER A 188 -9.24 14.75 -17.13
CA SER A 188 -10.41 15.40 -16.50
C SER A 188 -10.74 14.98 -15.05
N GLY A 189 -9.90 14.20 -14.37
CA GLY A 189 -10.27 13.54 -13.10
C GLY A 189 -9.26 13.53 -11.94
N ASP A 190 -8.22 14.36 -11.96
CA ASP A 190 -7.08 14.26 -11.01
C ASP A 190 -7.50 14.32 -9.52
N GLU A 191 -8.42 15.22 -9.14
CA GLU A 191 -8.87 15.35 -7.74
C GLU A 191 -9.84 14.24 -7.28
N HIS A 192 -10.76 13.81 -8.15
CA HIS A 192 -11.65 12.68 -7.82
C HIS A 192 -10.85 11.38 -7.68
N PHE A 193 -9.86 11.20 -8.54
CA PHE A 193 -8.94 10.07 -8.49
C PHE A 193 -8.14 10.06 -7.18
N LYS A 194 -7.47 11.17 -6.83
CA LYS A 194 -6.77 11.31 -5.54
C LYS A 194 -7.68 11.05 -4.35
N THR A 195 -8.92 11.56 -4.40
CA THR A 195 -9.92 11.33 -3.34
C THR A 195 -10.25 9.85 -3.21
N THR A 196 -10.40 9.14 -4.32
CA THR A 196 -10.68 7.69 -4.33
C THR A 196 -9.49 6.90 -3.77
N VAL A 197 -8.27 7.21 -4.19
CA VAL A 197 -7.04 6.58 -3.67
C VAL A 197 -6.90 6.82 -2.16
N SER A 198 -7.13 8.05 -1.71
CA SER A 198 -7.13 8.43 -0.30
C SER A 198 -8.18 7.66 0.51
N MET A 199 -9.38 7.49 -0.04
CA MET A 199 -10.46 6.71 0.60
C MET A 199 -10.08 5.24 0.75
N VAL A 200 -9.60 4.60 -0.32
CA VAL A 200 -9.19 3.19 -0.28
C VAL A 200 -8.02 2.99 0.69
N ALA A 201 -7.02 3.85 0.65
CA ALA A 201 -5.91 3.81 1.61
C ALA A 201 -6.40 3.98 3.06
N GLN A 202 -7.41 4.82 3.30
CA GLN A 202 -8.04 4.97 4.61
C GLN A 202 -8.75 3.69 5.07
N VAL A 203 -9.50 3.05 4.16
CA VAL A 203 -10.19 1.80 4.43
C VAL A 203 -9.20 0.70 4.81
N VAL A 204 -8.18 0.48 3.98
CA VAL A 204 -7.14 -0.55 4.20
C VAL A 204 -6.40 -0.31 5.51
N SER A 205 -5.95 0.92 5.75
CA SER A 205 -5.19 1.23 6.97
C SER A 205 -6.01 1.15 8.25
N SER A 206 -7.34 1.23 8.17
CA SER A 206 -8.25 1.11 9.34
C SER A 206 -8.53 -0.33 9.77
N ILE A 207 -8.08 -1.34 9.03
CA ILE A 207 -8.41 -2.75 9.28
C ILE A 207 -7.96 -3.21 10.68
N PRO A 208 -6.70 -2.99 11.10
CA PRO A 208 -6.27 -3.43 12.43
C PRO A 208 -7.05 -2.80 13.58
N ASP A 209 -7.50 -1.55 13.40
CA ASP A 209 -8.29 -0.81 14.39
C ASP A 209 -9.71 -1.39 14.54
N LYS A 210 -10.19 -2.07 13.49
CA LYS A 210 -11.55 -2.63 13.41
C LYS A 210 -11.62 -4.12 13.70
N ALA A 211 -10.48 -4.81 13.72
CA ALA A 211 -10.40 -6.23 14.07
C ALA A 211 -10.80 -6.45 15.55
N GLN A 212 -11.48 -7.55 15.85
CA GLN A 212 -11.95 -7.81 17.21
C GLN A 212 -10.84 -8.24 18.17
N MET A 213 -11.11 -8.17 19.48
CA MET A 213 -10.32 -8.90 20.46
C MET A 213 -10.44 -10.41 20.21
N GLY A 214 -9.31 -11.07 19.94
CA GLY A 214 -9.29 -12.49 19.54
C GLY A 214 -9.33 -12.72 18.03
N ALA A 215 -9.30 -11.67 17.20
CA ALA A 215 -9.04 -11.79 15.77
C ALA A 215 -7.72 -12.53 15.51
N PRO A 216 -7.56 -13.16 14.33
CA PRO A 216 -6.29 -13.78 13.95
C PRO A 216 -5.11 -12.80 14.09
N VAL A 217 -3.96 -13.28 14.58
CA VAL A 217 -2.78 -12.45 14.89
C VAL A 217 -2.27 -11.70 13.66
N SER A 218 -2.50 -12.22 12.45
CA SER A 218 -2.19 -11.57 11.17
C SER A 218 -2.92 -10.24 10.96
N LEU A 219 -4.03 -9.98 11.67
CA LEU A 219 -4.74 -8.70 11.66
C LEU A 219 -4.29 -7.74 12.77
N SER A 220 -3.36 -8.15 13.64
CA SER A 220 -2.71 -7.22 14.57
C SER A 220 -1.99 -6.13 13.78
N SER A 221 -2.02 -4.89 14.31
CA SER A 221 -1.42 -3.72 13.64
C SER A 221 0.00 -3.99 13.13
N HIS A 222 0.85 -4.58 13.98
CA HIS A 222 2.23 -4.88 13.63
C HIS A 222 2.36 -5.88 12.46
N LEU A 223 1.73 -7.06 12.53
CA LEU A 223 1.86 -8.07 11.47
C LEU A 223 1.15 -7.65 10.18
N PHE A 224 -0.01 -7.03 10.30
CA PHE A 224 -0.79 -6.55 9.16
C PHE A 224 0.03 -5.52 8.36
N PHE A 225 0.48 -4.44 9.02
CA PHE A 225 1.24 -3.39 8.32
C PHE A 225 2.58 -3.87 7.80
N ARG A 226 3.22 -4.83 8.47
CA ARG A 226 4.44 -5.46 7.96
C ARG A 226 4.18 -6.15 6.61
N GLN A 227 3.13 -6.97 6.52
CA GLN A 227 2.80 -7.69 5.30
C GLN A 227 2.37 -6.74 4.16
N ILE A 228 1.53 -5.75 4.47
CA ILE A 228 1.14 -4.70 3.50
C ILE A 228 2.37 -3.96 2.96
N THR A 229 3.32 -3.62 3.84
CA THR A 229 4.57 -2.96 3.44
C THR A 229 5.40 -3.82 2.50
N ILE A 230 5.57 -5.11 2.81
CA ILE A 230 6.34 -6.05 1.97
C ILE A 230 5.72 -6.16 0.57
N GLN A 231 4.40 -6.31 0.48
CA GLN A 231 3.69 -6.43 -0.79
C GLN A 231 3.85 -5.15 -1.64
N LEU A 232 3.59 -3.98 -1.06
CA LEU A 232 3.66 -2.70 -1.76
C LEU A 232 5.08 -2.36 -2.25
N LEU A 233 6.10 -2.61 -1.44
CA LEU A 233 7.50 -2.40 -1.84
C LEU A 233 7.87 -3.30 -3.02
N SER A 234 7.48 -4.58 -2.97
CA SER A 234 7.80 -5.54 -4.04
C SER A 234 7.14 -5.17 -5.38
N LEU A 235 5.88 -4.71 -5.34
CA LEU A 235 5.20 -4.20 -6.54
C LEU A 235 5.88 -2.95 -7.11
N ALA A 236 6.18 -1.97 -6.25
CA ALA A 236 6.73 -0.70 -6.71
C ALA A 236 8.15 -0.87 -7.28
N GLU A 237 8.93 -1.83 -6.75
CA GLU A 237 10.20 -2.28 -7.34
C GLU A 237 9.99 -2.91 -8.73
N GLU A 238 9.04 -3.85 -8.88
CA GLU A 238 8.69 -4.48 -10.16
C GLU A 238 8.30 -3.44 -11.22
N ARG A 239 7.42 -2.49 -10.86
CA ARG A 239 6.97 -1.42 -11.75
C ARG A 239 8.10 -0.51 -12.18
N ASN A 240 8.97 -0.12 -11.26
CA ASN A 240 10.11 0.72 -11.58
C ASN A 240 11.09 0.03 -12.54
N LEU A 241 11.34 -1.27 -12.38
CA LEU A 241 12.16 -2.04 -13.33
C LEU A 241 11.56 -2.07 -14.74
N ASN A 242 10.25 -2.30 -14.84
CA ASN A 242 9.54 -2.29 -16.12
C ASN A 242 9.61 -0.93 -16.81
N LEU A 243 9.49 0.17 -16.05
CA LEU A 243 9.61 1.53 -16.58
C LEU A 243 11.01 1.83 -17.11
N VAL A 244 12.06 1.44 -16.37
CA VAL A 244 13.44 1.69 -16.78
C VAL A 244 13.83 0.84 -17.99
N ASN A 245 13.36 -0.41 -18.08
CA ASN A 245 13.58 -1.27 -19.25
C ASN A 245 12.80 -0.84 -20.50
N GLY A 246 11.68 -0.12 -20.33
CA GLY A 246 10.83 0.36 -21.41
C GLY A 246 11.31 1.64 -22.11
N GLY A 247 12.48 2.19 -21.75
CA GLY A 247 13.07 3.38 -22.39
C GLY A 247 12.35 4.71 -22.12
N ALA A 248 11.36 4.73 -21.23
CA ALA A 248 10.63 5.94 -20.89
C ALA A 248 11.47 6.82 -19.95
N ILE A 249 11.99 7.92 -20.51
CA ILE A 249 12.54 9.03 -19.72
C ILE A 249 11.39 9.61 -18.89
N PHE A 250 11.62 9.74 -17.58
CA PHE A 250 10.68 10.40 -16.66
C PHE A 250 10.29 11.79 -17.20
N ASN A 251 9.07 11.92 -17.72
CA ASN A 251 8.43 13.22 -17.75
C ASN A 251 8.02 13.55 -16.30
N LYS A 252 8.48 14.71 -15.84
CA LYS A 252 8.43 15.20 -14.45
C LYS A 252 7.02 15.33 -13.84
N SER A 253 5.95 15.06 -14.60
CA SER A 253 4.56 15.37 -14.23
C SER A 253 3.64 14.16 -13.98
N GLU A 254 4.02 12.93 -14.33
CA GLU A 254 3.19 11.74 -14.04
C GLU A 254 3.89 10.83 -13.05
N MET A 255 3.66 11.09 -11.77
CA MET A 255 3.92 10.09 -10.75
C MET A 255 2.95 8.94 -10.99
N ASP A 256 3.46 7.76 -11.35
CA ASP A 256 2.65 6.56 -11.59
C ASP A 256 1.67 6.38 -10.42
N SER A 257 0.38 6.24 -10.74
CA SER A 257 -0.73 6.05 -9.81
C SER A 257 -0.50 4.95 -8.79
N THR A 258 0.34 3.96 -9.13
CA THR A 258 0.87 2.96 -8.20
C THR A 258 1.56 3.62 -7.01
N PHE A 259 2.49 4.56 -7.25
CA PHE A 259 3.22 5.27 -6.20
C PHE A 259 2.31 6.18 -5.37
N LEU A 260 1.25 6.74 -5.97
CA LEU A 260 0.27 7.54 -5.24
C LEU A 260 -0.43 6.70 -4.16
N LEU A 261 -0.95 5.51 -4.51
CA LEU A 261 -1.56 4.62 -3.52
C LEU A 261 -0.55 4.18 -2.46
N VAL A 262 0.67 3.79 -2.86
CA VAL A 262 1.73 3.37 -1.92
C VAL A 262 2.03 4.50 -0.92
N GLY A 263 2.23 5.72 -1.40
CA GLY A 263 2.53 6.89 -0.57
C GLY A 263 1.40 7.23 0.39
N GLU A 264 0.15 7.13 -0.05
CA GLU A 264 -1.04 7.33 0.78
C GLU A 264 -1.19 6.25 1.87
N ILE A 265 -0.94 4.98 1.55
CA ILE A 265 -0.96 3.89 2.54
C ILE A 265 0.16 4.09 3.57
N PHE A 266 1.39 4.36 3.13
CA PHE A 266 2.53 4.59 4.03
C PHE A 266 2.30 5.77 4.96
N SER A 267 1.72 6.87 4.42
CA SER A 267 1.36 8.04 5.22
C SER A 267 0.41 7.67 6.38
N ARG A 268 -0.57 6.79 6.10
CA ARG A 268 -1.55 6.35 7.10
C ARG A 268 -1.01 5.34 8.10
N ILE A 269 -0.11 4.46 7.68
CA ILE A 269 0.63 3.57 8.60
C ILE A 269 1.39 4.41 9.63
N CYS A 270 2.06 5.48 9.17
CA CYS A 270 2.80 6.39 10.05
C CYS A 270 1.89 7.15 11.01
N ARG A 271 0.75 7.65 10.53
CA ARG A 271 -0.27 8.30 11.39
C ARG A 271 -0.85 7.38 12.47
N ARG A 272 -0.88 6.07 12.22
CA ARG A 272 -1.30 5.06 13.19
C ARG A 272 -0.20 4.61 14.14
N GLY A 273 0.95 5.28 14.12
CA GLY A 273 2.06 4.99 15.03
C GLY A 273 2.86 3.74 14.68
N SER A 274 2.69 3.19 13.48
CA SER A 274 3.41 1.98 13.01
C SER A 274 4.54 2.31 12.02
N ALA A 275 5.13 3.51 12.16
CA ALA A 275 6.21 3.97 11.30
C ALA A 275 7.49 3.13 11.45
N ASP A 276 7.73 2.57 12.63
CA ASP A 276 8.82 1.64 12.92
C ASP A 276 8.71 0.34 12.09
N VAL A 277 7.51 -0.23 11.98
CA VAL A 277 7.26 -1.42 11.16
C VAL A 277 7.61 -1.17 9.69
N LEU A 278 7.17 -0.02 9.16
CA LEU A 278 7.46 0.41 7.80
C LEU A 278 8.96 0.62 7.58
N VAL A 279 9.60 1.37 8.48
CA VAL A 279 11.04 1.69 8.42
C VAL A 279 11.90 0.44 8.50
N ASN A 280 11.55 -0.53 9.33
CA ASN A 280 12.32 -1.78 9.47
C ASN A 280 12.37 -2.59 8.17
N GLU A 281 11.31 -2.57 7.37
CA GLU A 281 11.31 -3.20 6.03
C GLU A 281 12.12 -2.36 5.03
N ILE A 282 11.99 -1.03 5.06
CA ILE A 282 12.70 -0.11 4.16
C ILE A 282 14.22 -0.16 4.40
N VAL A 283 14.68 0.01 5.65
CA VAL A 283 16.11 0.00 6.03
C VAL A 283 16.79 -1.26 5.55
N ARG A 284 16.17 -2.43 5.75
CA ARG A 284 16.73 -3.71 5.29
C ARG A 284 16.95 -3.78 3.79
N ARG A 285 16.10 -3.17 2.98
CA ARG A 285 16.23 -3.18 1.52
C ARG A 285 17.24 -2.12 1.05
N VAL A 286 17.19 -0.93 1.63
CA VAL A 286 18.11 0.17 1.32
C VAL A 286 19.55 -0.16 1.71
N LEU A 287 19.78 -0.77 2.86
CA LEU A 287 21.12 -1.21 3.27
C LEU A 287 21.70 -2.24 2.30
N ARG A 288 20.91 -3.23 1.88
CA ARG A 288 21.34 -4.22 0.88
C ARG A 288 21.72 -3.56 -0.44
N LEU A 289 20.93 -2.58 -0.89
CA LEU A 289 21.24 -1.82 -2.11
C LEU A 289 22.55 -1.05 -1.94
N MET A 290 22.74 -0.35 -0.83
CA MET A 290 23.94 0.45 -0.62
C MET A 290 25.19 -0.41 -0.50
N GLN A 291 25.12 -1.54 0.21
CA GLN A 291 26.22 -2.51 0.28
C GLN A 291 26.59 -3.04 -1.11
N SER A 292 25.59 -3.31 -1.96
CA SER A 292 25.83 -3.69 -3.35
C SER A 292 26.54 -2.59 -4.14
N ILE A 293 26.19 -1.32 -3.94
CA ILE A 293 26.83 -0.18 -4.63
C ILE A 293 28.29 0.00 -4.15
N PHE A 294 28.53 -0.06 -2.84
CA PHE A 294 29.87 0.12 -2.27
C PHE A 294 30.83 -1.02 -2.55
N SER A 295 30.33 -2.21 -2.89
CA SER A 295 31.19 -3.34 -3.30
C SER A 295 32.06 -3.04 -4.53
N SER A 296 31.75 -1.98 -5.29
CA SER A 296 32.52 -1.52 -6.44
C SER A 296 33.79 -0.70 -6.12
N ASN A 297 34.09 -0.45 -4.82
CA ASN A 297 35.29 0.23 -4.28
C ASN A 297 35.57 1.69 -4.72
N ASP A 298 34.80 2.28 -5.65
CA ASP A 298 35.00 3.68 -6.06
C ASP A 298 33.96 4.62 -5.42
N TYR A 299 34.30 5.12 -4.23
CA TYR A 299 33.46 6.06 -3.48
C TYR A 299 33.22 7.39 -4.21
N SER A 300 34.06 7.74 -5.20
CA SER A 300 33.94 9.00 -5.96
C SER A 300 32.79 8.99 -6.97
N LEU A 301 32.34 7.80 -7.41
CA LEU A 301 31.29 7.62 -8.41
C LEU A 301 29.93 7.29 -7.79
N VAL A 302 29.80 7.28 -6.46
CA VAL A 302 28.57 6.81 -5.78
C VAL A 302 27.35 7.66 -6.15
N ALA A 303 27.51 8.97 -6.31
CA ALA A 303 26.41 9.83 -6.76
C ALA A 303 25.93 9.47 -8.17
N ASP A 304 26.86 9.20 -9.10
CA ASP A 304 26.56 8.84 -10.49
C ASP A 304 25.97 7.43 -10.57
N LEU A 305 26.45 6.50 -9.74
CA LEU A 305 25.89 5.16 -9.59
C LEU A 305 24.46 5.21 -9.03
N ILE A 306 24.19 6.05 -8.03
CA ILE A 306 22.82 6.27 -7.53
C ILE A 306 21.93 6.87 -8.61
N GLY A 307 22.44 7.83 -9.39
CA GLY A 307 21.70 8.47 -10.48
C GLY A 307 21.33 7.49 -11.60
N SER A 308 22.21 6.55 -11.93
CA SER A 308 22.03 5.60 -13.05
C SER A 308 21.40 4.27 -12.65
N ASN A 309 21.41 3.89 -11.37
CA ASN A 309 20.88 2.61 -10.91
C ASN A 309 19.33 2.61 -10.85
N PRO A 310 18.65 1.67 -11.54
CA PRO A 310 17.19 1.55 -11.52
C PRO A 310 16.62 1.38 -10.10
N ALA A 311 17.23 0.56 -9.25
CA ALA A 311 16.79 0.33 -7.88
C ALA A 311 16.94 1.60 -7.02
N SER A 312 17.91 2.46 -7.32
CA SER A 312 18.04 3.76 -6.67
C SER A 312 16.93 4.73 -7.12
N GLN A 313 16.57 4.73 -8.41
CA GLN A 313 15.44 5.52 -8.94
C GLN A 313 14.12 5.17 -8.25
N PHE A 314 13.91 3.87 -7.96
CA PHE A 314 12.75 3.44 -7.19
C PHE A 314 12.65 4.16 -5.84
N TRP A 315 13.71 4.16 -5.04
CA TRP A 315 13.70 4.80 -3.71
C TRP A 315 13.52 6.32 -3.78
N LEU A 316 14.17 6.96 -4.75
CA LEU A 316 14.02 8.39 -5.00
C LEU A 316 12.57 8.76 -5.34
N ASN A 317 11.86 7.91 -6.10
CA ASN A 317 10.45 8.11 -6.45
C ASN A 317 9.51 7.78 -5.29
N MET A 318 9.77 6.69 -4.57
CA MET A 318 8.96 6.25 -3.45
C MET A 318 8.91 7.32 -2.36
N MET A 319 10.06 7.84 -1.94
CA MET A 319 10.10 8.87 -0.89
C MET A 319 9.41 10.17 -1.29
N LEU A 320 9.43 10.51 -2.58
CA LEU A 320 8.69 11.66 -3.11
C LEU A 320 7.17 11.47 -3.14
N SER A 321 6.67 10.23 -3.11
CA SER A 321 5.24 9.92 -3.22
C SER A 321 4.49 10.18 -1.91
N ILE A 322 5.22 10.17 -0.80
CA ILE A 322 4.71 10.46 0.53
C ILE A 322 4.57 11.98 0.68
N LYS A 323 3.38 12.51 0.44
CA LYS A 323 3.11 13.95 0.52
C LYS A 323 2.82 14.44 1.94
N ASP A 324 2.52 13.53 2.84
CA ASP A 324 2.13 13.87 4.20
C ASP A 324 3.33 14.29 5.06
N SER A 325 3.38 15.57 5.46
CA SER A 325 4.52 16.12 6.21
C SER A 325 4.74 15.43 7.55
N TYR A 326 3.66 15.06 8.25
CA TYR A 326 3.75 14.33 9.52
C TYR A 326 4.35 12.94 9.30
N ALA A 327 3.87 12.19 8.30
CA ALA A 327 4.39 10.87 8.01
C ALA A 327 5.86 10.92 7.60
N VAL A 328 6.23 11.85 6.74
CA VAL A 328 7.61 12.05 6.30
C VAL A 328 8.53 12.35 7.50
N GLU A 329 8.09 13.20 8.43
CA GLU A 329 8.83 13.47 9.66
C GLU A 329 9.00 12.21 10.52
N ARG A 330 7.90 11.51 10.80
CA ARG A 330 7.92 10.30 11.63
C ARG A 330 8.78 9.20 11.02
N MET A 331 8.69 9.00 9.71
CA MET A 331 9.53 8.04 9.00
C MET A 331 11.00 8.43 9.09
N SER A 332 11.34 9.69 8.82
CA SER A 332 12.73 10.16 8.86
C SER A 332 13.34 10.03 10.26
N GLU A 333 12.58 10.36 11.30
CA GLU A 333 12.97 10.16 12.71
C GLU A 333 13.24 8.67 13.01
N LYS A 334 12.29 7.80 12.70
CA LYS A 334 12.44 6.35 12.94
C LYS A 334 13.56 5.73 12.12
N PHE A 335 13.74 6.20 10.89
CA PHE A 335 14.78 5.74 9.99
C PHE A 335 16.18 6.02 10.51
N LEU A 336 16.43 7.24 11.01
CA LEU A 336 17.70 7.60 11.66
C LEU A 336 17.98 6.72 12.88
N HIS A 337 16.98 6.49 13.74
CA HIS A 337 17.14 5.61 14.90
C HIS A 337 17.44 4.16 14.49
N GLU A 338 16.77 3.64 13.47
CA GLU A 338 17.00 2.27 13.01
C GLU A 338 18.39 2.10 12.40
N LEU A 339 18.86 3.05 11.59
CA LEU A 339 20.25 3.04 11.10
C LEU A 339 21.29 3.06 12.23
N ALA A 340 21.04 3.84 13.28
CA ALA A 340 21.92 3.87 14.46
C ALA A 340 21.93 2.51 15.19
N THR A 341 20.77 1.87 15.34
CA THR A 341 20.66 0.51 15.90
C THR A 341 21.46 -0.50 15.08
N GLN A 342 21.45 -0.38 13.75
CA GLN A 342 22.20 -1.23 12.83
C GLN A 342 23.71 -0.88 12.74
N ARG A 343 24.18 0.15 13.48
CA ARG A 343 25.59 0.58 13.55
C ARG A 343 26.22 0.87 12.18
N VAL A 344 25.46 1.51 11.31
CA VAL A 344 25.90 1.91 9.96
C VAL A 344 27.04 2.93 10.05
N SER A 345 28.00 2.87 9.12
CA SER A 345 29.10 3.84 9.06
C SER A 345 28.62 5.23 8.63
N ASP A 346 29.40 6.28 8.93
CA ASP A 346 29.01 7.65 8.60
C ASP A 346 28.88 7.90 7.09
N VAL A 347 29.77 7.28 6.30
CA VAL A 347 29.75 7.36 4.84
C VAL A 347 28.50 6.68 4.29
N GLU A 348 28.20 5.46 4.74
CA GLU A 348 27.01 4.72 4.31
C GLU A 348 25.74 5.48 4.71
N ALA A 349 25.66 5.97 5.95
CA ALA A 349 24.51 6.71 6.44
C ALA A 349 24.26 7.98 5.63
N TYR A 350 25.31 8.74 5.29
CA TYR A 350 25.18 9.90 4.40
C TYR A 350 24.56 9.54 3.05
N TRP A 351 25.08 8.50 2.38
CA TRP A 351 24.58 8.11 1.05
C TRP A 351 23.18 7.50 1.11
N ILE A 352 22.82 6.84 2.20
CA ILE A 352 21.44 6.40 2.45
C ILE A 352 20.50 7.60 2.59
N LEU A 353 20.88 8.60 3.40
CA LEU A 353 20.08 9.82 3.54
C LEU A 353 19.98 10.55 2.19
N TRP A 354 21.06 10.60 1.42
CA TRP A 354 21.06 11.14 0.08
C TRP A 354 20.07 10.41 -0.83
N LEU A 355 20.16 9.08 -0.91
CA LEU A 355 19.29 8.24 -1.73
C LEU A 355 17.80 8.44 -1.40
N LEU A 356 17.45 8.54 -0.12
CA LEU A 356 16.05 8.65 0.29
C LEU A 356 15.51 10.07 0.23
N PHE A 357 16.34 11.07 0.51
CA PHE A 357 15.83 12.39 0.84
C PHE A 357 16.34 13.51 -0.06
N CYS A 358 17.34 13.30 -0.94
CA CYS A 358 17.91 14.39 -1.74
C CYS A 358 16.87 15.10 -2.62
N ARG A 359 15.92 14.35 -3.22
CA ARG A 359 14.87 14.96 -4.04
C ARG A 359 13.88 15.76 -3.19
N SER A 360 13.39 15.19 -2.09
CA SER A 360 12.49 15.88 -1.16
C SER A 360 13.15 17.14 -0.60
N PHE A 361 14.44 17.05 -0.24
CA PHE A 361 15.25 18.15 0.24
C PHE A 361 15.40 19.27 -0.80
N ALA A 362 15.63 18.92 -2.08
CA ALA A 362 15.74 19.90 -3.16
C ALA A 362 14.41 20.62 -3.48
N HIS A 363 13.26 19.93 -3.33
CA HIS A 363 11.97 20.43 -3.81
C HIS A 363 11.09 21.03 -2.70
N GLN A 364 11.31 20.69 -1.43
CA GLN A 364 10.39 21.04 -0.33
C GLN A 364 11.12 21.83 0.77
N ALA A 365 10.83 23.13 0.86
CA ALA A 365 11.41 23.99 1.89
C ALA A 365 11.04 23.54 3.32
N SER A 366 9.81 23.06 3.52
CA SER A 366 9.34 22.49 4.79
C SER A 366 10.15 21.27 5.21
N PHE A 367 10.54 20.42 4.26
CA PHE A 367 11.37 19.25 4.51
C PHE A 367 12.80 19.64 4.94
N ARG A 368 13.38 20.68 4.32
CA ARG A 368 14.69 21.21 4.75
C ARG A 368 14.64 21.76 6.19
N SER A 369 13.63 22.58 6.49
CA SER A 369 13.39 23.11 7.83
C SER A 369 13.18 22.00 8.87
N MET A 370 12.55 20.88 8.50
CA MET A 370 12.43 19.73 9.39
C MET A 370 13.79 19.16 9.83
N PHE A 371 14.74 18.98 8.92
CA PHE A 371 16.08 18.47 9.26
C PHE A 371 16.89 19.50 10.05
N VAL A 372 16.90 20.75 9.62
CA VAL A 372 17.73 21.81 10.23
C VAL A 372 17.14 22.30 11.54
N ASP A 373 15.85 22.63 11.55
CA ASP A 373 15.23 23.24 12.71
C ASP A 373 14.73 22.16 13.68
N LYS A 374 13.93 21.21 13.19
CA LYS A 374 13.28 20.25 14.09
C LYS A 374 14.23 19.20 14.62
N PHE A 375 14.99 18.56 13.73
CA PHE A 375 15.81 17.41 14.11
C PHE A 375 17.10 17.79 14.85
N LEU A 376 17.76 18.90 14.48
CA LEU A 376 18.96 19.34 15.19
C LEU A 376 18.65 20.04 16.52
N PHE A 377 17.54 20.80 16.63
CA PHE A 377 17.25 21.55 17.86
C PHE A 377 16.32 20.84 18.84
N TRP A 378 15.25 20.20 18.37
CA TRP A 378 14.13 19.82 19.23
C TRP A 378 14.01 18.32 19.51
N LYS A 379 14.66 17.49 18.69
CA LYS A 379 14.58 16.03 18.79
C LYS A 379 15.84 15.44 19.41
N VAL A 380 15.66 14.47 20.31
CA VAL A 380 16.77 13.75 20.94
C VAL A 380 17.18 12.59 20.04
N PHE A 381 18.40 12.67 19.50
CA PHE A 381 18.98 11.65 18.64
C PHE A 381 20.32 11.17 19.21
N PRO A 382 20.73 9.93 18.91
CA PRO A 382 22.11 9.50 19.09
C PRO A 382 23.09 10.45 18.39
N VAL A 383 24.30 10.60 18.94
CA VAL A 383 25.34 11.50 18.42
C VAL A 383 25.65 11.22 16.94
N CYS A 384 25.69 9.94 16.53
CA CYS A 384 25.93 9.58 15.14
C CYS A 384 24.86 10.14 14.19
N CYS A 385 23.58 10.12 14.58
CA CYS A 385 22.50 10.67 13.76
C CYS A 385 22.60 12.18 13.61
N LEU A 386 22.94 12.91 14.67
CA LEU A 386 23.14 14.36 14.62
C LEU A 386 24.27 14.71 13.64
N ARG A 387 25.38 13.97 13.69
CA ARG A 387 26.48 14.10 12.73
C ARG A 387 26.01 13.82 11.30
N TRP A 388 25.24 12.75 11.06
CA TRP A 388 24.70 12.45 9.72
C TRP A 388 23.77 13.56 9.21
N ILE A 389 22.91 14.11 10.06
CA ILE A 389 22.04 15.24 9.71
C ILE A 389 22.88 16.46 9.34
N LEU A 390 23.93 16.79 10.08
CA LEU A 390 24.81 17.91 9.76
C LEU A 390 25.50 17.71 8.39
N HIS A 391 26.02 16.51 8.13
CA HIS A 391 26.65 16.19 6.85
C HIS A 391 25.66 16.24 5.67
N PHE A 392 24.44 15.73 5.86
CA PHE A 392 23.41 15.69 4.82
C PHE A 392 22.75 17.05 4.58
N ALA A 393 22.23 17.69 5.62
CA ALA A 393 21.34 18.84 5.50
C ALA A 393 22.06 20.21 5.56
N LEU A 394 23.25 20.28 6.17
CA LEU A 394 23.98 21.54 6.33
C LEU A 394 25.23 21.60 5.44
N LEU A 395 26.08 20.57 5.50
CA LEU A 395 27.32 20.52 4.73
C LEU A 395 27.10 20.03 3.30
N GLU A 396 26.00 19.29 3.07
CA GLU A 396 25.67 18.60 1.81
C GLU A 396 26.85 17.76 1.28
N ARG A 397 27.65 17.15 2.17
CA ARG A 397 28.90 16.42 1.85
C ARG A 397 29.11 15.19 2.71
N PRO A 398 29.66 14.09 2.13
CA PRO A 398 29.99 12.89 2.88
C PRO A 398 31.11 13.19 3.90
N PRO A 399 31.05 12.57 5.10
CA PRO A 399 32.16 12.59 6.05
C PRO A 399 33.31 11.75 5.51
N ASP A 400 34.44 12.39 5.17
CA ASP A 400 35.69 11.80 4.69
C ASP A 400 35.65 11.09 3.31
N VAL A 401 35.81 11.90 2.26
CA VAL A 401 36.64 11.56 1.10
C VAL A 401 37.57 12.77 0.95
N ASN A 402 38.85 12.59 0.59
CA ASN A 402 39.92 13.61 0.44
C ASN A 402 39.63 14.78 -0.54
N LEU A 403 38.42 15.33 -0.49
CA LEU A 403 37.89 16.38 -1.34
C LEU A 403 38.08 17.69 -0.58
N ILE A 404 39.20 18.34 -0.91
CA ILE A 404 39.49 19.74 -0.62
C ILE A 404 38.18 20.55 -0.76
N PRO A 405 37.85 21.45 0.19
CA PRO A 405 36.61 22.21 0.15
C PRO A 405 36.58 23.08 -1.11
N LYS A 406 35.94 22.59 -2.18
CA LYS A 406 35.55 23.45 -3.29
C LYS A 406 34.48 24.39 -2.75
N GLY A 407 34.81 25.68 -2.71
CA GLY A 407 33.90 26.73 -2.22
C GLY A 407 32.63 26.75 -3.06
N HIS A 408 31.52 26.23 -2.51
CA HIS A 408 30.18 26.38 -3.05
C HIS A 408 29.24 26.79 -1.92
N ASN A 409 28.51 27.89 -2.17
CA ASN A 409 27.47 28.52 -1.35
C ASN A 409 27.73 28.66 0.16
N ASN A 410 28.87 29.27 0.51
CA ASN A 410 29.19 29.70 1.88
C ASN A 410 28.09 30.55 2.54
N ARG A 411 27.24 31.24 1.77
CA ARG A 411 26.25 32.16 2.33
C ARG A 411 25.10 31.45 3.06
N ASN A 412 24.48 30.44 2.45
CA ASN A 412 23.38 29.70 3.10
C ASN A 412 23.89 28.87 4.28
N PHE A 413 25.08 28.26 4.14
CA PHE A 413 25.74 27.54 5.23
C PHE A 413 26.04 28.48 6.40
N LEU A 414 26.64 29.65 6.14
CA LEU A 414 26.98 30.62 7.17
C LEU A 414 25.73 31.23 7.82
N GLU A 415 24.69 31.56 7.06
CA GLU A 415 23.41 32.06 7.59
C GLU A 415 22.72 31.00 8.47
N THR A 416 22.73 29.73 8.05
CA THR A 416 22.16 28.62 8.84
C THR A 416 23.00 28.34 10.09
N LEU A 417 24.33 28.39 9.98
CA LEU A 417 25.27 28.21 11.09
C LEU A 417 25.18 29.37 12.10
N GLN A 418 25.01 30.61 11.64
CA GLN A 418 24.73 31.76 12.50
C GLN A 418 23.37 31.62 13.20
N HIS A 419 22.35 31.11 12.50
CA HIS A 419 21.05 30.81 13.11
C HIS A 419 21.15 29.70 14.17
N LEU A 420 21.86 28.61 13.85
CA LEU A 420 22.17 27.50 14.77
C LEU A 420 22.90 28.00 16.01
N LEU A 421 23.99 28.76 15.85
CA LEU A 421 24.74 29.36 16.96
C LEU A 421 23.87 30.32 17.80
N SER A 422 23.02 31.13 17.16
CA SER A 422 22.09 32.02 17.85
C SER A 422 21.12 31.23 18.73
N VAL A 423 20.51 30.16 18.22
CA VAL A 423 19.59 29.30 18.98
C VAL A 423 20.34 28.54 20.08
N TRP A 424 21.51 27.97 19.78
CA TRP A 424 22.31 27.20 20.73
C TRP A 424 22.91 28.03 21.85
N SER A 425 23.19 29.31 21.60
CA SER A 425 23.70 30.24 22.62
C SER A 425 22.64 30.70 23.62
N LYS A 426 21.34 30.45 23.36
CA LYS A 426 20.27 30.81 24.28
C LYS A 426 20.27 29.92 25.50
N ARG A 427 20.10 30.55 26.67
CA ARG A 427 20.02 29.87 27.97
C ARG A 427 18.95 28.77 27.98
N GLU A 428 17.81 28.99 27.32
CA GLU A 428 16.72 28.02 27.22
C GLU A 428 17.15 26.72 26.53
N PHE A 429 17.95 26.81 25.46
CA PHE A 429 18.50 25.66 24.76
C PHE A 429 19.54 24.93 25.60
N VAL A 430 20.51 25.64 26.18
CA VAL A 430 21.56 25.04 27.02
C VAL A 430 20.97 24.28 28.23
N GLN A 431 19.84 24.75 28.76
CA GLN A 431 19.16 24.11 29.88
C GLN A 431 18.28 22.91 29.49
N SER A 432 17.86 22.81 28.22
CA SER A 432 16.95 21.77 27.73
C SER A 432 17.62 20.71 26.86
N ALA A 433 18.75 21.05 26.23
CA ALA A 433 19.50 20.15 25.38
C ALA A 433 20.26 19.10 26.21
N THR A 434 20.24 17.86 25.73
CA THR A 434 21.00 16.76 26.31
C THR A 434 22.51 17.00 26.17
N THR A 435 23.31 16.43 27.08
CA THR A 435 24.77 16.57 27.04
C THR A 435 25.35 16.02 25.73
N GLU A 436 24.75 14.96 25.18
CA GLU A 436 25.11 14.38 23.88
C GLU A 436 24.90 15.36 22.71
N GLN A 437 23.78 16.10 22.70
CA GLN A 437 23.51 17.12 21.69
C GLN A 437 24.54 18.25 21.76
N GLN A 438 24.86 18.72 22.97
CA GLN A 438 25.84 19.79 23.17
C GLN A 438 27.26 19.37 22.72
N ILE A 439 27.65 18.13 22.99
CA ILE A 439 28.94 17.57 22.56
C ILE A 439 29.02 17.47 21.03
N CYS A 440 27.99 16.93 20.37
CA CYS A 440 27.99 16.78 18.91
C CYS A 440 28.14 18.11 18.18
N ILE A 441 27.47 19.14 18.70
CA ILE A 441 27.54 20.51 18.18
C ILE A 441 28.97 21.06 18.26
N LEU A 442 29.62 20.92 19.42
CA LEU A 442 30.99 21.40 19.62
C LEU A 442 31.98 20.70 18.69
N PHE A 443 31.88 19.38 18.53
CA PHE A 443 32.78 18.61 17.67
C PHE A 443 32.59 18.92 16.18
N SER A 444 31.36 19.17 15.74
CA SER A 444 31.07 19.43 14.32
C SER A 444 31.46 20.84 13.87
N LEU A 445 31.58 21.78 14.81
CA LEU A 445 32.09 23.14 14.58
C LEU A 445 33.62 23.25 14.66
N SER A 446 34.30 22.18 15.10
CA SER A 446 35.76 22.16 15.30
C SER A 446 36.54 21.70 14.06
N TYR A 447 35.87 21.52 12.91
CA TYR A 447 36.46 21.11 11.63
C TYR A 447 36.33 22.21 10.57
#